data_AF-A0A7X7N624-F1
#
_entry.id   AF-A0A7X7N624-F1
#
_cell.length_a   1.000
_cell.length_b   1.000
_cell.length_c   1.000
_cell.angle_alpha   90.00
_cell.angle_beta   90.00
_cell.angle_gamma   90.00
#
_symmetry.space_group_name_H-M   'P 1'
#
loop_
_entity.id
_entity.type
_entity.pdbx_description
1 polymer ?
#
loop_
_entity_poly.entity_id
_entity_poly.type
_entity_poly.pdbx_seq_one_letter_code
_entity_poly.pdbx_strand_id
1 'polypeptide(L)'
;MEWKPHDRGFIGGNTVEIRSIKITDHQGRRRRFRVSTVREPAGDFTKMPAEARLFKTENGHIGALITGKYGGYVKVGKTIAVQQSFSIPLSGLSKLPVKKILKGTYIELIELDGIVVGIER
;
A
#
# COMPACT_ATOMS: atom_id res chain seq x y z
N MET A 1 -11.51 5.64 18.19
CA MET A 1 -10.32 5.59 17.32
C MET A 1 -10.59 6.59 16.21
N GLU A 2 -10.11 7.82 16.39
CA GLU A 2 -10.48 8.96 15.55
C GLU A 2 -9.70 8.93 14.23
N TRP A 3 -10.43 8.86 13.12
CA TRP A 3 -9.89 8.85 11.77
C TRP A 3 -9.44 10.28 11.40
N LYS A 4 -8.13 10.49 11.22
CA LYS A 4 -7.61 11.74 10.65
C LYS A 4 -7.50 11.62 9.13
N PRO A 5 -8.00 12.58 8.34
CA PRO A 5 -7.84 12.57 6.89
C PRO A 5 -6.36 12.73 6.53
N HIS A 6 -5.77 11.71 5.90
CA HIS A 6 -4.39 11.73 5.41
C HIS A 6 -4.29 12.54 4.12
N ASP A 7 -4.48 13.85 4.21
CA ASP A 7 -4.15 14.82 3.13
C ASP A 7 -2.70 15.33 3.22
N ARG A 8 -1.95 14.87 4.23
CA ARG A 8 -0.53 15.18 4.42
C ARG A 8 0.28 13.90 4.26
N GLY A 9 1.25 13.91 3.34
CA GLY A 9 2.24 12.83 3.21
C GLY A 9 2.32 12.14 1.84
N PHE A 10 1.47 12.46 0.85
CA PHE A 10 1.66 11.91 -0.49
C PHE A 10 2.94 12.42 -1.14
N ILE A 11 3.78 11.50 -1.61
CA ILE A 11 5.02 11.82 -2.31
C ILE A 11 4.84 11.47 -3.79
N GLY A 12 5.12 12.40 -4.69
CA GLY A 12 4.94 12.18 -6.12
C GLY A 12 3.47 12.01 -6.58
N GLY A 13 3.30 11.90 -7.90
CA GLY A 13 1.98 11.90 -8.55
C GLY A 13 1.52 10.54 -9.09
N ASN A 14 2.37 9.51 -9.07
CA ASN A 14 2.04 8.24 -9.71
C ASN A 14 1.12 7.38 -8.84
N THR A 15 -0.02 7.01 -9.40
CA THR A 15 -0.90 5.96 -8.87
C THR A 15 -0.73 4.71 -9.72
N VAL A 16 -0.57 3.55 -9.08
CA VAL A 16 -0.40 2.25 -9.76
C VAL A 16 -1.43 1.24 -9.30
N GLU A 17 -1.97 0.47 -10.23
CA GLU A 17 -2.89 -0.61 -9.91
C GLU A 17 -2.16 -1.83 -9.35
N ILE A 18 -2.72 -2.43 -8.30
CA ILE A 18 -2.20 -3.64 -7.68
C ILE A 18 -3.31 -4.66 -7.43
N ARG A 19 -2.93 -5.95 -7.48
CA ARG A 19 -3.82 -7.08 -7.20
C ARG A 19 -3.33 -7.96 -6.05
N SER A 20 -2.13 -7.70 -5.56
CA SER A 20 -1.58 -8.41 -4.42
C SER A 20 -0.55 -7.58 -3.69
N ILE A 21 -0.46 -7.82 -2.38
CA ILE A 21 0.55 -7.28 -1.49
C ILE A 21 1.27 -8.42 -0.78
N LYS A 22 2.43 -8.13 -0.22
CA LYS A 22 3.18 -9.01 0.67
C LYS A 22 3.19 -8.38 2.06
N ILE A 23 2.71 -9.12 3.04
CA ILE A 23 2.72 -8.70 4.44
C ILE A 23 3.60 -9.71 5.20
N THR A 24 4.47 -9.19 6.05
CA THR A 24 5.21 -10.01 7.01
C THR A 24 4.31 -10.28 8.21
N ASP A 25 4.08 -11.54 8.54
CA ASP A 25 3.32 -11.90 9.74
C ASP A 25 4.16 -11.73 11.02
N HIS A 26 3.53 -11.88 12.18
CA HIS A 26 4.19 -11.79 13.49
C HIS A 26 5.30 -12.83 13.71
N GLN A 27 5.39 -13.85 12.86
CA GLN A 27 6.44 -14.87 12.88
C GLN A 27 7.58 -14.55 11.89
N GLY A 28 7.60 -13.35 11.31
CA GLY A 28 8.60 -12.94 10.32
C GLY A 28 8.40 -13.56 8.94
N ARG A 29 7.31 -14.30 8.70
CA ARG A 29 7.08 -14.95 7.40
C ARG A 29 6.36 -13.99 6.46
N ARG A 30 6.97 -13.77 5.30
CA ARG A 30 6.37 -12.93 4.26
C ARG A 30 5.34 -13.73 3.46
N ARG A 31 4.06 -13.36 3.59
CA ARG A 31 2.95 -13.99 2.87
C ARG A 31 2.35 -13.05 1.83
N ARG A 32 1.89 -13.61 0.72
CA ARG A 32 1.23 -12.86 -0.35
C ARG A 32 -0.28 -12.92 -0.16
N PHE A 33 -0.93 -11.76 -0.17
CA PHE A 33 -2.38 -11.62 -0.10
C PHE A 33 -2.92 -10.96 -1.36
N ARG A 34 -4.05 -11.47 -1.86
CA ARG A 34 -4.80 -10.80 -2.91
C ARG A 34 -5.48 -9.56 -2.34
N VAL A 35 -5.50 -8.50 -3.14
CA VAL A 35 -6.25 -7.28 -2.85
C VAL A 35 -7.16 -6.91 -4.01
N SER A 36 -8.33 -6.36 -3.70
CA SER A 36 -9.24 -5.77 -4.68
C SER A 36 -10.01 -4.61 -4.07
N THR A 37 -10.52 -3.73 -4.92
CA THR A 37 -11.50 -2.73 -4.51
C THR A 37 -12.86 -3.37 -4.29
N VAL A 38 -13.54 -3.00 -3.20
CA VAL A 38 -14.92 -3.39 -2.89
C VAL A 38 -15.73 -2.15 -2.53
N ARG A 39 -17.04 -2.16 -2.77
CA ARG A 39 -17.91 -1.00 -2.48
C ARG A 39 -18.38 -0.95 -1.04
N GLU A 40 -18.43 -2.10 -0.38
CA GLU A 40 -18.97 -2.25 0.96
C GLU A 40 -17.97 -2.97 1.87
N PRO A 41 -17.95 -2.66 3.18
CA PRO A 41 -17.07 -3.31 4.16
C PRO A 41 -17.23 -4.84 4.24
N ALA A 42 -18.38 -5.40 3.84
CA ALA A 42 -18.63 -6.83 3.83
C ALA A 42 -18.48 -7.47 2.43
N GLY A 43 -18.02 -6.72 1.42
CA GLY A 43 -18.02 -7.16 0.03
C GLY A 43 -17.04 -8.29 -0.29
N ASP A 44 -17.37 -9.08 -1.30
CA ASP A 44 -16.49 -10.12 -1.85
C ASP A 44 -15.40 -9.56 -2.77
N PHE A 45 -14.40 -10.40 -3.07
CA PHE A 45 -13.36 -10.03 -4.02
C PHE A 45 -13.95 -9.67 -5.38
N THR A 46 -13.55 -8.52 -5.90
CA THR A 46 -13.95 -8.10 -7.24
C THR A 46 -12.80 -8.26 -8.24
N LYS A 47 -13.12 -8.03 -9.52
CA LYS A 47 -12.10 -7.91 -10.57
C LYS A 47 -11.38 -6.56 -10.54
N MET A 48 -11.89 -5.57 -9.79
CA MET A 48 -11.35 -4.23 -9.72
C MET A 48 -10.08 -4.23 -8.84
N PRO A 49 -8.92 -3.80 -9.38
CA PRO A 49 -7.69 -3.74 -8.61
C PRO A 49 -7.79 -2.68 -7.51
N ALA A 50 -6.92 -2.77 -6.51
CA ALA A 50 -6.66 -1.66 -5.59
C ALA A 50 -5.63 -0.72 -6.23
N GLU A 51 -5.48 0.47 -5.66
CA GLU A 51 -4.49 1.47 -6.06
C GLU A 51 -3.41 1.58 -5.01
N ALA A 52 -2.20 1.88 -5.45
CA ALA A 52 -1.08 2.21 -4.58
C ALA A 52 -0.50 3.57 -4.99
N ARG A 53 -0.24 4.42 -4.01
CA ARG A 53 0.46 5.70 -4.16
C ARG A 53 1.54 5.83 -3.09
N LEU A 54 2.67 6.46 -3.43
CA LEU A 54 3.74 6.72 -2.47
C LEU A 54 3.23 7.62 -1.34
N PHE A 55 3.57 7.25 -0.11
CA PHE A 55 3.08 7.92 1.09
C PHE A 55 4.15 7.91 2.17
N LYS A 56 4.45 9.10 2.70
CA LYS A 56 5.36 9.34 3.80
C LYS A 56 4.62 9.19 5.12
N THR A 57 5.11 8.27 5.94
CA THR A 57 4.62 8.04 7.30
C THR A 57 5.14 9.11 8.25
N GLU A 58 4.54 9.22 9.45
CA GLU A 58 4.94 10.20 10.47
C GLU A 58 6.40 10.05 10.89
N ASN A 59 6.96 8.84 10.79
CA ASN A 59 8.37 8.54 11.10
C ASN A 59 9.34 8.99 9.99
N GLY A 60 8.86 9.66 8.94
CA GLY A 60 9.67 10.16 7.83
C GLY A 60 9.93 9.12 6.72
N HIS A 61 9.60 7.85 6.94
CA HIS A 61 9.76 6.79 5.95
C HIS A 61 8.66 6.78 4.90
N ILE A 62 9.02 6.51 3.66
CA ILE A 62 8.12 6.44 2.51
C ILE A 62 7.76 4.98 2.22
N GLY A 63 6.47 4.68 2.31
CA GLY A 63 5.88 3.43 1.87
C GLY A 63 4.93 3.65 0.69
N ALA A 64 3.97 2.75 0.56
CA ALA A 64 2.82 2.92 -0.32
C ALA A 64 1.54 2.89 0.49
N LEU A 65 0.68 3.90 0.30
CA LEU A 65 -0.70 3.87 0.73
C LEU A 65 -1.52 3.08 -0.27
N ILE A 66 -2.26 2.10 0.21
CA ILE A 66 -3.16 1.26 -0.57
C ILE A 66 -4.59 1.77 -0.38
N THR A 67 -5.29 2.04 -1.48
CA THR A 67 -6.66 2.55 -1.50
C THR A 67 -7.53 1.76 -2.46
N GLY A 68 -8.85 1.78 -2.23
CA GLY A 68 -9.79 1.30 -3.23
C GLY A 68 -9.99 2.35 -4.31
N LYS A 69 -10.27 1.90 -5.54
CA LYS A 69 -10.63 2.77 -6.65
C LYS A 69 -11.92 3.53 -6.37
N TYR A 70 -12.01 4.77 -6.85
CA TYR A 70 -13.22 5.60 -6.80
C TYR A 70 -13.79 5.76 -5.38
N GLY A 71 -12.92 5.84 -4.36
CA GLY A 71 -13.33 5.95 -2.96
C GLY A 71 -13.86 4.66 -2.34
N GLY A 72 -13.70 3.52 -3.01
CA GLY A 72 -14.04 2.21 -2.47
C GLY A 72 -13.09 1.75 -1.35
N TYR A 73 -13.47 0.66 -0.70
CA TYR A 73 -12.65 -0.02 0.29
C TYR A 73 -11.69 -1.02 -0.36
N VAL A 74 -10.67 -1.44 0.38
CA VAL A 74 -9.73 -2.49 -0.01
C VAL A 74 -10.01 -3.76 0.79
N LYS A 75 -10.36 -4.85 0.10
CA LYS A 75 -10.41 -6.19 0.69
C LYS A 75 -9.02 -6.82 0.61
N VAL A 76 -8.52 -7.34 1.73
CA VAL A 76 -7.22 -8.02 1.85
C VAL A 76 -7.44 -9.47 2.26
N GLY A 77 -6.98 -10.42 1.44
CA GLY A 77 -7.18 -11.85 1.71
C GLY A 77 -8.66 -12.26 1.84
N LYS A 78 -8.93 -13.56 2.02
CA LYS A 78 -10.31 -14.04 2.21
C LYS A 78 -10.88 -13.68 3.59
N THR A 79 -10.02 -13.64 4.60
CA THR A 79 -10.41 -13.64 6.01
C THR A 79 -9.85 -12.48 6.83
N ILE A 80 -9.02 -11.60 6.24
CA ILE A 80 -8.28 -10.61 7.04
C ILE A 80 -9.16 -9.41 7.34
N ALA A 81 -9.42 -8.58 6.33
CA ALA A 81 -10.11 -7.33 6.57
C ALA A 81 -10.57 -6.68 5.27
N VAL A 82 -11.59 -5.82 5.41
CA VAL A 82 -11.89 -4.75 4.46
C VAL A 82 -11.60 -3.44 5.19
N GLN A 83 -10.80 -2.57 4.56
CA GLN A 83 -10.37 -1.30 5.15
C GLN A 83 -10.46 -0.19 4.11
N GLN A 84 -10.65 1.06 4.52
CA GLN A 84 -10.71 2.18 3.58
C GLN A 84 -9.35 2.41 2.89
N SER A 85 -8.28 2.39 3.68
CA SER A 85 -6.91 2.46 3.21
C SER A 85 -5.96 1.92 4.28
N PHE A 86 -4.73 1.57 3.88
CA PHE A 86 -3.65 1.23 4.80
C PHE A 86 -2.28 1.43 4.12
N SER A 87 -1.25 1.72 4.90
CA SER A 87 0.12 1.88 4.39
C SER A 87 0.92 0.59 4.54
N ILE A 88 1.79 0.29 3.57
CA ILE A 88 2.76 -0.80 3.64
C ILE A 88 4.17 -0.31 3.22
N PRO A 89 5.24 -0.98 3.67
CA PRO A 89 6.58 -0.78 3.12
C PRO A 89 6.63 -1.07 1.61
N LEU A 90 7.59 -0.49 0.91
CA LEU A 90 7.77 -0.72 -0.54
C LEU A 90 8.12 -2.18 -0.85
N SER A 91 8.80 -2.88 0.07
CA SER A 91 9.01 -4.34 -0.02
C SER A 91 7.72 -5.16 0.01
N GLY A 92 6.61 -4.57 0.47
CA GLY A 92 5.28 -5.17 0.45
C GLY A 92 4.64 -5.17 -0.94
N LEU A 93 5.18 -4.40 -1.90
CA LEU A 93 4.74 -4.40 -3.28
C LEU A 93 5.58 -5.34 -4.15
N SER A 94 5.01 -5.76 -5.29
CA SER A 94 5.78 -6.42 -6.34
C SER A 94 6.73 -5.43 -7.01
N LYS A 95 7.85 -5.93 -7.54
CA LYS A 95 8.91 -5.11 -8.18
C LYS A 95 8.38 -4.16 -9.27
N LEU A 96 7.41 -4.61 -10.08
CA LEU A 96 6.84 -3.83 -11.18
C LEU A 96 6.05 -2.59 -10.69
N PRO A 97 5.06 -2.72 -9.78
CA PRO A 97 4.44 -1.57 -9.13
C PRO A 97 5.44 -0.60 -8.49
N VAL A 98 6.45 -1.10 -7.77
CA VAL A 98 7.49 -0.26 -7.16
C VAL A 98 8.25 0.56 -8.21
N LYS A 99 8.68 -0.07 -9.31
CA LYS A 99 9.35 0.65 -10.40
C LYS A 99 8.46 1.73 -11.02
N LYS A 100 7.16 1.46 -11.18
CA LYS A 100 6.21 2.41 -11.75
C LYS A 100 5.93 3.58 -10.81
N ILE A 101 5.75 3.32 -9.53
CA ILE A 101 5.37 4.34 -8.54
C ILE A 101 6.52 5.32 -8.26
N LEU A 102 7.76 4.81 -8.24
CA LEU A 102 8.99 5.61 -8.04
C LEU A 102 9.44 6.40 -9.29
N LYS A 103 8.83 6.16 -10.46
CA LYS A 103 9.26 6.78 -11.71
C LYS A 103 9.17 8.31 -11.62
N GLY A 104 10.30 9.00 -11.83
CA GLY A 104 10.35 10.47 -11.78
C GLY A 104 10.33 11.04 -10.35
N THR A 105 10.64 10.23 -9.35
CA THR A 105 10.84 10.67 -7.97
C THR A 105 12.32 10.59 -7.59
N TYR A 106 12.75 11.42 -6.64
CA TYR A 106 14.12 11.43 -6.11
C TYR A 106 14.26 10.62 -4.81
N ILE A 107 13.41 9.60 -4.65
CA ILE A 107 13.37 8.78 -3.44
C ILE A 107 14.52 7.78 -3.46
N GLU A 108 15.28 7.75 -2.37
CA GLU A 108 16.29 6.73 -2.12
C GLU A 108 15.66 5.56 -1.34
N LEU A 109 16.06 4.33 -1.67
CA LEU A 109 15.55 3.13 -1.00
C LEU A 109 16.55 2.66 0.06
N ILE A 110 16.06 2.47 1.28
CA ILE A 110 16.83 1.93 2.39
C ILE A 110 16.18 0.65 2.91
N GLU A 111 17.00 -0.23 3.48
CA GLU A 111 16.54 -1.44 4.16
C GLU A 111 16.61 -1.24 5.68
N LEU A 112 15.49 -1.47 6.35
CA LEU A 112 15.34 -1.40 7.79
C LEU A 112 14.72 -2.72 8.25
N ASP A 113 15.37 -3.47 9.13
CA ASP A 113 14.82 -4.70 9.71
C ASP A 113 14.17 -5.68 8.69
N GLY A 114 14.78 -5.82 7.50
CA GLY A 114 14.31 -6.70 6.43
C GLY A 114 13.10 -6.19 5.63
N ILE A 115 12.69 -4.93 5.83
CA ILE A 115 11.73 -4.21 5.00
C ILE A 115 12.41 -3.09 4.22
N VAL A 116 11.92 -2.84 3.00
CA VAL A 116 12.42 -1.76 2.15
C VAL A 116 11.44 -0.60 2.22
N VAL A 117 11.95 0.56 2.59
CA VAL A 117 11.23 1.85 2.61
C VAL A 117 12.01 2.87 1.80
N GLY A 118 11.35 3.98 1.45
CA GLY A 118 12.00 5.12 0.82
C GLY A 118 12.31 6.23 1.82
N ILE A 119 13.27 7.09 1.48
CA ILE A 119 13.54 8.38 2.12
C ILE A 119 13.64 9.47 1.05
N GLU A 120 13.26 10.70 1.42
CA GLU A 120 13.53 11.85 0.56
C GLU A 120 15.02 12.19 0.65
N ARG A 121 15.61 12.52 -0.50
CA ARG A 121 16.99 12.98 -0.61
C ARG A 121 17.07 14.50 -0.47
#